data_AF-A0A963S184-F1
#
_entry.id   AF-A0A963S184-F1
#
_cell.length_a   1.000
_cell.length_b   1.000
_cell.length_c   1.000
_cell.angle_alpha   90.00
_cell.angle_beta   90.00
_cell.angle_gamma   90.00
#
_symmetry.space_group_name_H-M   'P 1'
#
loop_
_entity.id
_entity.type
_entity.pdbx_description
1 polymer ?
#
loop_
_entity_poly.entity_id
_entity_poly.type
_entity_poly.pdbx_seq_one_letter_code
_entity_poly.pdbx_strand_id
1 'polypeptide(L)'
;GTDQHRGWFHSSMLQACGTKGRAAYRGVLTHGFTLFEKGMKMSKSLGNTVDPLKVMEQYGADIIRLWALSVDYTEDHRIGDEILKGVADQYRKIRNTFRYLLGALSDFDESERVNVAEMPELERYVLALLGKLDAALRQAVDDFDFNTYTREISDFCNEDLSAFFFDIRKDCLYCDAPSDPKRRAYRTVLDTLFQALVRYIAPVLVFTSEEVWQTRYPGSDSVHLLEWPEVPEASVDMERWQALIGLREKVLETIEPLRREKVLGSGLEAEVAVPADAPDADLEELFITATVTRAQGDDVSVTRTSHHKCGRCWRHLPDVAEDGALCGRCETVVGSMEAPA
;
A
#
# COMPACT_ATOMS: atom_id res chain seq x y z
N GLY A 1 8.45 -19.78 24.10
CA GLY A 1 7.50 -19.28 25.09
C GLY A 1 8.19 -18.91 26.38
N THR A 2 7.57 -18.06 27.19
CA THR A 2 8.08 -17.63 28.52
C THR A 2 8.31 -18.80 29.49
N ASP A 3 7.60 -19.91 29.33
CA ASP A 3 7.82 -21.18 30.05
C ASP A 3 9.24 -21.74 29.90
N GLN A 4 9.90 -21.45 28.78
CA GLN A 4 11.21 -22.03 28.49
C GLN A 4 12.35 -21.41 29.29
N HIS A 5 12.15 -20.26 29.98
CA HIS A 5 13.15 -19.69 30.90
C HIS A 5 13.52 -20.63 32.05
N ARG A 6 12.59 -21.48 32.48
CA ARG A 6 12.83 -22.53 33.49
C ARG A 6 12.91 -23.93 32.89
N GLY A 7 12.72 -24.03 31.58
CA GLY A 7 12.80 -25.26 30.80
C GLY A 7 14.05 -25.27 29.92
N TRP A 8 13.84 -25.31 28.61
CA TRP A 8 14.89 -25.55 27.63
C TRP A 8 16.01 -24.48 27.63
N PHE A 9 15.70 -23.20 27.84
CA PHE A 9 16.72 -22.16 27.88
C PHE A 9 17.68 -22.35 29.06
N HIS A 10 17.14 -22.75 30.22
CA HIS A 10 17.91 -22.96 31.44
C HIS A 10 18.82 -24.19 31.30
N SER A 11 18.25 -25.33 30.92
CA SER A 11 19.01 -26.58 30.82
C SER A 11 20.09 -26.50 29.75
N SER A 12 19.78 -25.91 28.59
CA SER A 12 20.76 -25.70 27.51
C SER A 12 21.90 -24.78 27.93
N MET A 13 21.59 -23.70 28.67
CA MET A 13 22.61 -22.78 29.17
C MET A 13 23.54 -23.45 30.18
N LEU A 14 23.00 -24.17 31.17
CA LEU A 14 23.82 -24.84 32.18
C LEU A 14 24.77 -25.87 31.55
N GLN A 15 24.27 -26.68 30.61
CA GLN A 15 25.11 -27.67 29.93
C GLN A 15 26.20 -27.02 29.09
N ALA A 16 25.89 -25.98 28.33
CA ALA A 16 26.87 -25.27 27.51
C ALA A 16 27.93 -24.55 28.37
N CYS A 17 27.53 -23.92 29.48
CA CYS A 17 28.48 -23.30 30.41
C CYS A 17 29.42 -24.34 31.02
N GLY A 18 28.90 -25.49 31.47
CA GLY A 18 29.71 -26.54 32.08
C GLY A 18 30.64 -27.27 31.11
N THR A 19 30.25 -27.44 29.84
CA THR A 19 31.01 -28.25 28.87
C THR A 19 31.79 -27.43 27.84
N LYS A 20 31.37 -26.20 27.55
CA LYS A 20 31.94 -25.32 26.51
C LYS A 20 32.40 -23.96 27.04
N GLY A 21 32.15 -23.65 28.32
CA GLY A 21 32.56 -22.39 28.94
C GLY A 21 31.80 -21.15 28.45
N ARG A 22 30.64 -21.32 27.81
CA ARG A 22 29.82 -20.20 27.29
C ARG A 22 28.35 -20.59 27.15
N ALA A 23 27.46 -19.59 26.99
CA ALA A 23 26.04 -19.81 26.72
C ALA A 23 25.81 -20.58 25.40
N ALA A 24 24.69 -21.31 25.32
CA ALA A 24 24.31 -22.11 24.15
C ALA A 24 23.86 -21.27 22.94
N TYR A 25 23.51 -20.01 23.19
CA TYR A 25 22.94 -19.06 22.22
C TYR A 25 23.61 -17.69 22.37
N ARG A 26 23.54 -16.86 21.31
CA ARG A 26 24.03 -15.48 21.33
C ARG A 26 22.96 -14.45 21.69
N GLY A 27 21.69 -14.82 21.54
CA GLY A 27 20.52 -14.03 21.90
C GLY A 27 19.36 -14.97 22.23
N VAL A 28 18.41 -14.47 23.02
CA VAL A 28 17.18 -15.18 23.38
C VAL A 28 16.02 -14.27 23.06
N LEU A 29 15.13 -14.73 22.19
CA LEU A 29 13.85 -14.09 21.92
C LEU A 29 12.75 -14.96 22.54
N THR A 30 11.89 -14.32 23.32
CA THR A 30 10.80 -14.98 24.03
C THR A 30 9.47 -14.37 23.63
N HIS A 31 8.45 -15.21 23.55
CA HIS A 31 7.09 -14.80 23.27
C HIS A 31 6.15 -15.25 24.40
N GLY A 32 5.07 -14.50 24.61
CA GLY A 32 3.97 -14.85 25.48
C GLY A 32 3.15 -16.03 24.97
N PHE A 33 2.12 -16.38 25.74
CA PHE A 33 1.18 -17.44 25.41
C PHE A 33 0.05 -16.92 24.53
N THR A 34 -0.42 -17.78 23.63
CA THR A 34 -1.70 -17.57 22.95
C THR A 34 -2.85 -17.94 23.88
N LEU A 35 -3.75 -17.00 24.09
CA LEU A 35 -4.96 -17.11 24.91
C LEU A 35 -6.21 -17.11 24.03
N PHE A 36 -7.30 -17.70 24.52
CA PHE A 36 -8.60 -17.60 23.86
C PHE A 36 -9.17 -16.18 23.99
N GLU A 37 -10.20 -15.82 23.20
CA GLU A 37 -10.81 -14.48 23.08
C GLU A 37 -11.01 -13.70 24.40
N LYS A 38 -11.40 -14.39 25.48
CA LYS A 38 -11.64 -13.79 26.81
C LYS A 38 -10.39 -13.70 27.69
N GLY A 39 -9.19 -13.89 27.14
CA GLY A 39 -7.93 -13.95 27.90
C GLY A 39 -7.79 -15.21 28.76
N MET A 40 -8.60 -16.24 28.48
CA MET A 40 -8.52 -17.51 29.20
C MET A 40 -7.48 -18.42 28.57
N LYS A 41 -6.75 -19.15 29.39
CA LYS A 41 -5.87 -20.23 28.91
C LYS A 41 -6.70 -21.24 28.11
N MET A 42 -6.17 -21.64 26.96
CA MET A 42 -6.81 -22.66 26.13
C MET A 42 -6.69 -24.03 26.81
N SER A 43 -7.80 -24.77 26.88
CA SER A 43 -7.85 -26.15 27.37
C SER A 43 -8.78 -26.98 26.49
N LYS A 44 -8.30 -28.16 26.05
CA LYS A 44 -9.12 -29.10 25.28
C LYS A 44 -10.39 -29.50 26.03
N SER A 45 -10.36 -29.59 27.36
CA SER A 45 -11.53 -29.95 28.18
C SER A 45 -12.58 -28.85 28.28
N LEU A 46 -12.21 -27.58 28.07
CA LEU A 46 -13.10 -26.43 28.11
C LEU A 46 -13.67 -26.07 26.72
N GLY A 47 -13.23 -26.77 25.67
CA GLY A 47 -13.64 -26.50 24.28
C GLY A 47 -13.18 -25.15 23.73
N ASN A 48 -12.33 -24.42 24.46
CA ASN A 48 -11.87 -23.06 24.12
C ASN A 48 -10.47 -23.08 23.47
N THR A 49 -10.19 -24.11 22.66
CA THR A 49 -8.94 -24.25 21.91
C THR A 49 -9.14 -23.84 20.46
N VAL A 50 -8.25 -23.01 19.94
CA VAL A 50 -8.14 -22.76 18.51
C VAL A 50 -7.19 -23.81 17.91
N ASP A 51 -7.72 -24.63 17.01
CA ASP A 51 -6.93 -25.64 16.29
C ASP A 51 -6.29 -24.98 15.06
N PRO A 52 -4.94 -24.88 14.99
CA PRO A 52 -4.26 -24.26 13.86
C PRO A 52 -4.66 -24.88 12.51
N LEU A 53 -4.90 -26.19 12.45
CA LEU A 53 -5.28 -26.85 11.20
C LEU A 53 -6.66 -26.40 10.72
N LYS A 54 -7.63 -26.25 11.64
CA LYS A 54 -8.96 -25.74 11.30
C LYS A 54 -8.91 -24.29 10.84
N VAL A 55 -8.07 -23.46 11.48
CA VAL A 55 -7.87 -22.08 11.04
C VAL A 55 -7.23 -22.06 9.65
N MET A 56 -6.26 -22.93 9.38
CA MET A 56 -5.65 -23.06 8.05
C MET A 56 -6.66 -23.53 6.99
N GLU A 57 -7.55 -24.47 7.31
CA GLU A 57 -8.62 -24.92 6.42
C GLU A 57 -9.62 -23.79 6.11
N GLN A 58 -9.95 -22.96 7.10
CA GLN A 58 -10.95 -21.90 6.95
C GLN A 58 -10.39 -20.62 6.30
N TYR A 59 -9.19 -20.21 6.69
CA TYR A 59 -8.61 -18.91 6.34
C TYR A 59 -7.35 -19.03 5.46
N GLY A 60 -6.65 -20.17 5.51
CA GLY A 60 -5.35 -20.35 4.86
C GLY A 60 -4.17 -20.07 5.78
N ALA A 61 -3.01 -20.65 5.43
CA ALA A 61 -1.79 -20.57 6.24
C ALA A 61 -1.27 -19.13 6.40
N ASP A 62 -1.34 -18.32 5.34
CA ASP A 62 -0.85 -16.94 5.33
C ASP A 62 -1.61 -16.04 6.31
N ILE A 63 -2.89 -16.29 6.55
CA ILE A 63 -3.68 -15.51 7.51
C ILE A 63 -3.19 -15.76 8.94
N ILE A 64 -2.84 -17.01 9.28
CA ILE A 64 -2.26 -17.33 10.60
C ILE A 64 -0.88 -16.70 10.75
N ARG A 65 -0.06 -16.73 9.69
CA ARG A 65 1.28 -16.12 9.72
C ARG A 65 1.19 -14.62 9.91
N LEU A 66 0.29 -13.95 9.18
CA LEU A 66 0.05 -12.52 9.32
C LEU A 66 -0.41 -12.20 10.75
N TRP A 67 -1.37 -12.94 11.29
CA TRP A 67 -1.81 -12.77 12.68
C TRP A 67 -0.66 -12.94 13.68
N ALA A 68 0.15 -13.99 13.54
CA ALA A 68 1.25 -14.27 14.46
C ALA A 68 2.33 -13.17 14.47
N LEU A 69 2.50 -12.47 13.34
CA LEU A 69 3.45 -11.37 13.21
C LEU A 69 2.81 -10.00 13.50
N SER A 70 1.49 -9.87 13.44
CA SER A 70 0.79 -8.61 13.74
C SER A 70 0.46 -8.40 15.22
N VAL A 71 0.73 -9.38 16.08
CA VAL A 71 0.53 -9.27 17.53
C VAL A 71 1.82 -8.82 18.20
N ASP A 72 1.69 -8.09 19.32
CA ASP A 72 2.80 -7.96 20.26
C ASP A 72 3.07 -9.32 20.91
N TYR A 73 4.08 -10.02 20.39
CA TYR A 73 4.43 -11.34 20.88
C TYR A 73 5.14 -11.30 22.24
N THR A 74 5.62 -10.15 22.70
CA THR A 74 6.34 -10.05 23.99
C THR A 74 5.40 -10.29 25.18
N GLU A 75 4.12 -10.03 24.96
CA GLU A 75 3.02 -10.24 25.89
C GLU A 75 2.16 -11.46 25.53
N ASP A 76 1.32 -11.88 26.48
CA ASP A 76 0.27 -12.86 26.20
C ASP A 76 -0.76 -12.23 25.23
N HIS A 77 -1.06 -12.93 24.14
CA HIS A 77 -1.88 -12.43 23.04
C HIS A 77 -3.09 -13.31 22.79
N ARG A 78 -4.14 -12.73 22.20
CA ARG A 78 -5.43 -13.41 22.01
C ARG A 78 -5.63 -13.85 20.56
N ILE A 79 -6.32 -14.96 20.40
CA ILE A 79 -6.82 -15.43 19.11
C ILE A 79 -8.30 -15.78 19.22
N GLY A 80 -9.03 -15.51 18.14
CA GLY A 80 -10.47 -15.72 18.04
C GLY A 80 -11.00 -15.37 16.66
N ASP A 81 -12.27 -15.64 16.43
CA ASP A 81 -12.89 -15.50 15.11
C ASP A 81 -12.92 -14.03 14.66
N GLU A 82 -13.25 -13.10 15.56
CA GLU A 82 -13.26 -11.66 15.24
C GLU A 82 -11.85 -11.11 14.94
N ILE A 83 -10.84 -11.58 15.66
CA ILE A 83 -9.43 -11.21 15.40
C ILE A 83 -9.01 -11.74 14.03
N LEU A 84 -9.29 -13.01 13.74
CA LEU A 84 -8.94 -13.64 12.47
C LEU A 84 -9.70 -13.02 11.28
N LYS A 85 -10.95 -12.57 11.47
CA LYS A 85 -11.68 -11.79 10.46
C LYS A 85 -10.97 -10.47 10.16
N GLY A 86 -10.55 -9.73 11.19
CA GLY A 86 -9.78 -8.49 11.01
C GLY A 86 -8.46 -8.72 10.25
N VAL A 87 -7.73 -9.78 10.59
CA VAL A 87 -6.50 -10.17 9.88
C VAL A 87 -6.80 -10.59 8.44
N ALA A 88 -7.92 -11.28 8.19
CA ALA A 88 -8.36 -11.64 6.85
C ALA A 88 -8.74 -10.41 6.01
N ASP A 89 -9.31 -9.38 6.62
CA ASP A 89 -9.58 -8.09 5.97
C ASP A 89 -8.27 -7.38 5.60
N GLN A 90 -7.31 -7.32 6.53
CA GLN A 90 -5.96 -6.78 6.29
C GLN A 90 -5.26 -7.51 5.14
N TYR A 91 -5.25 -8.84 5.17
CA TYR A 91 -4.73 -9.68 4.11
C TYR A 91 -5.38 -9.37 2.75
N ARG A 92 -6.71 -9.23 2.70
CA ARG A 92 -7.44 -8.92 1.46
C ARG A 92 -7.02 -7.57 0.88
N LYS A 93 -6.74 -6.57 1.70
CA LYS A 93 -6.26 -5.26 1.23
C LYS A 93 -4.85 -5.35 0.62
N ILE A 94 -3.93 -6.06 1.28
CA ILE A 94 -2.59 -6.33 0.74
C ILE A 94 -2.69 -7.11 -0.58
N ARG A 95 -3.49 -8.16 -0.63
CA ARG A 95 -3.70 -8.95 -1.86
C ARG A 95 -4.30 -8.11 -3.00
N ASN A 96 -5.23 -7.20 -2.69
CA ASN A 96 -5.81 -6.30 -3.69
C ASN A 96 -4.77 -5.31 -4.25
N THR A 97 -3.81 -4.88 -3.45
CA THR A 97 -2.67 -4.06 -3.90
C THR A 97 -1.84 -4.81 -4.93
N PHE A 98 -1.45 -6.06 -4.66
CA PHE A 98 -0.75 -6.91 -5.64
C PHE A 98 -1.59 -7.18 -6.89
N ARG A 99 -2.90 -7.40 -6.75
CA ARG A 99 -3.79 -7.57 -7.89
C ARG A 99 -3.81 -6.33 -8.80
N TYR A 100 -3.85 -5.13 -8.22
CA TYR A 100 -3.76 -3.89 -8.99
C TYR A 100 -2.41 -3.77 -9.70
N LEU A 101 -1.30 -4.01 -8.98
CA LEU A 101 0.05 -3.96 -9.55
C LEU A 101 0.22 -4.94 -10.73
N LEU A 102 -0.23 -6.19 -10.58
CA LEU A 102 -0.18 -7.19 -11.65
C LEU A 102 -0.97 -6.74 -12.89
N GLY A 103 -2.18 -6.20 -12.70
CA GLY A 103 -3.00 -5.70 -13.81
C GLY A 103 -2.38 -4.47 -14.49
N ALA A 104 -1.91 -3.50 -13.71
CA ALA A 104 -1.30 -2.27 -14.21
C ALA A 104 0.03 -2.51 -14.94
N LEU A 105 0.70 -3.61 -14.63
CA LEU A 105 1.99 -3.99 -15.19
C LEU A 105 1.87 -5.13 -16.23
N SER A 106 0.65 -5.47 -16.67
CA SER A 106 0.47 -6.34 -17.84
C SER A 106 1.24 -5.77 -19.02
N ASP A 107 2.07 -6.60 -19.65
CA ASP A 107 2.88 -6.21 -20.81
C ASP A 107 3.86 -5.05 -20.52
N PHE A 108 4.26 -4.86 -19.25
CA PHE A 108 5.32 -3.91 -18.92
C PHE A 108 6.64 -4.37 -19.55
N ASP A 109 7.24 -3.49 -20.35
CA ASP A 109 8.53 -3.74 -20.99
C ASP A 109 9.60 -2.81 -20.43
N GLU A 110 10.85 -3.29 -20.41
CA GLU A 110 11.98 -2.53 -19.89
C GLU A 110 12.22 -1.22 -20.66
N SER A 111 11.84 -1.15 -21.95
CA SER A 111 11.89 0.08 -22.74
C SER A 111 10.94 1.17 -22.24
N GLU A 112 9.93 0.84 -21.41
CA GLU A 112 9.08 1.83 -20.77
C GLU A 112 9.78 2.56 -19.63
N ARG A 113 10.89 2.02 -19.09
CA ARG A 113 11.56 2.57 -17.89
C ARG A 113 11.94 4.04 -18.07
N VAL A 114 11.72 4.83 -17.02
CA VAL A 114 12.05 6.26 -16.95
C VAL A 114 13.02 6.48 -15.79
N ASN A 115 14.03 7.35 -15.97
CA ASN A 115 14.95 7.69 -14.88
C ASN A 115 14.24 8.51 -13.81
N VAL A 116 14.58 8.30 -12.54
CA VAL A 116 13.95 8.99 -11.39
C VAL A 116 13.98 10.52 -11.54
N ALA A 117 15.07 11.08 -12.07
CA ALA A 117 15.20 12.52 -12.28
C ALA A 117 14.20 13.10 -13.29
N GLU A 118 13.73 12.29 -14.23
CA GLU A 118 12.77 12.67 -15.29
C GLU A 118 11.32 12.40 -14.89
N MET A 119 11.10 11.72 -13.76
CA MET A 119 9.76 11.42 -13.27
C MET A 119 9.06 12.69 -12.77
N PRO A 120 7.73 12.80 -12.92
CA PRO A 120 6.96 13.84 -12.24
C PRO A 120 7.13 13.74 -10.72
N GLU A 121 6.84 14.84 -10.03
CA GLU A 121 7.19 14.94 -8.61
C GLU A 121 6.43 13.95 -7.72
N LEU A 122 5.17 13.60 -8.05
CA LEU A 122 4.39 12.61 -7.30
C LEU A 122 5.04 11.23 -7.32
N GLU A 123 5.56 10.78 -8.47
CA GLU A 123 6.31 9.53 -8.59
C GLU A 123 7.56 9.54 -7.70
N ARG A 124 8.33 10.63 -7.72
CA ARG A 124 9.50 10.79 -6.84
C ARG A 124 9.11 10.81 -5.36
N TYR A 125 7.97 11.42 -5.02
CA TYR A 125 7.45 11.44 -3.67
C TYR A 125 7.11 10.02 -3.18
N VAL A 126 6.45 9.21 -4.00
CA VAL A 126 6.14 7.81 -3.66
C VAL A 126 7.40 6.96 -3.51
N LEU A 127 8.44 7.20 -4.34
CA LEU A 127 9.74 6.54 -4.15
C LEU A 127 10.42 6.97 -2.84
N ALA A 128 10.30 8.24 -2.44
CA ALA A 128 10.80 8.71 -1.15
C ALA A 128 10.04 8.05 0.03
N LEU A 129 8.72 7.86 -0.09
CA LEU A 129 7.93 7.09 0.89
C LEU A 129 8.34 5.62 0.94
N LEU A 130 8.57 4.99 -0.21
CA LEU A 130 9.09 3.61 -0.28
C LEU A 130 10.47 3.49 0.40
N GLY A 131 11.33 4.49 0.25
CA GLY A 131 12.62 4.55 0.95
C GLY A 131 12.48 4.68 2.46
N LYS A 132 11.48 5.44 2.95
CA LYS A 132 11.15 5.49 4.38
C LYS A 132 10.62 4.15 4.90
N LEU A 133 9.75 3.50 4.13
CA LEU A 133 9.26 2.15 4.44
C LEU A 133 10.44 1.17 4.52
N ASP A 134 11.34 1.15 3.53
CA ASP A 134 12.53 0.28 3.53
C ASP A 134 13.34 0.42 4.82
N ALA A 135 13.65 1.66 5.22
CA ALA A 135 14.39 1.93 6.45
C ALA A 135 13.64 1.46 7.71
N ALA A 136 12.33 1.72 7.79
CA ALA A 136 11.49 1.29 8.91
C ALA A 136 11.41 -0.25 9.02
N LEU A 137 11.28 -0.95 7.89
CA LEU A 137 11.22 -2.40 7.85
C LEU A 137 12.56 -3.04 8.22
N ARG A 138 13.68 -2.47 7.79
CA ARG A 138 15.01 -2.93 8.23
C ARG A 138 15.18 -2.80 9.74
N GLN A 139 14.83 -1.63 10.29
CA GLN A 139 14.89 -1.41 11.73
C GLN A 139 13.98 -2.38 12.50
N ALA A 140 12.76 -2.59 12.03
CA ALA A 140 11.83 -3.54 12.62
C ALA A 140 12.36 -4.98 12.61
N VAL A 141 13.09 -5.39 11.56
CA VAL A 141 13.75 -6.70 11.52
C VAL A 141 14.90 -6.77 12.53
N ASP A 142 15.74 -5.75 12.60
CA ASP A 142 16.88 -5.70 13.52
C ASP A 142 16.44 -5.72 14.99
N ASP A 143 15.31 -5.07 15.30
CA ASP A 143 14.70 -5.02 16.63
C ASP A 143 13.78 -6.22 16.92
N PHE A 144 13.57 -7.11 15.95
CA PHE A 144 12.56 -8.17 16.00
C PHE A 144 11.13 -7.66 16.27
N ASP A 145 10.78 -6.45 15.86
CA ASP A 145 9.43 -5.87 15.96
C ASP A 145 8.59 -6.19 14.72
N PHE A 146 8.13 -7.43 14.63
CA PHE A 146 7.32 -7.90 13.50
C PHE A 146 5.91 -7.29 13.45
N ASN A 147 5.41 -6.77 14.59
CA ASN A 147 4.13 -6.07 14.65
C ASN A 147 4.22 -4.77 13.86
N THR A 148 5.23 -3.95 14.17
CA THR A 148 5.54 -2.76 13.36
C THR A 148 5.81 -3.15 11.91
N TYR A 149 6.62 -4.17 11.64
CA TYR A 149 6.90 -4.63 10.28
C TYR A 149 5.63 -4.87 9.43
N THR A 150 4.67 -5.64 9.96
CA THR A 150 3.43 -5.96 9.23
C THR A 150 2.46 -4.79 9.16
N ARG A 151 2.42 -3.95 10.19
CA ARG A 151 1.62 -2.71 10.21
C ARG A 151 2.09 -1.72 9.15
N GLU A 152 3.38 -1.39 9.11
CA GLU A 152 3.93 -0.42 8.16
C GLU A 152 3.68 -0.83 6.70
N ILE A 153 3.83 -2.12 6.34
CA ILE A 153 3.51 -2.60 4.99
C ILE A 153 2.02 -2.44 4.67
N SER A 154 1.17 -2.82 5.63
CA SER A 154 -0.29 -2.74 5.46
C SER A 154 -0.74 -1.30 5.28
N ASP A 155 -0.24 -0.39 6.10
CA ASP A 155 -0.59 1.02 6.07
C ASP A 155 -0.09 1.66 4.78
N PHE A 156 1.14 1.38 4.35
CA PHE A 156 1.66 1.84 3.07
C PHE A 156 0.81 1.34 1.87
N CYS A 157 0.39 0.07 1.87
CA CYS A 157 -0.49 -0.45 0.82
C CYS A 157 -1.85 0.25 0.80
N ASN A 158 -2.40 0.59 1.97
CA ASN A 158 -3.74 1.14 2.08
C ASN A 158 -3.77 2.65 1.83
N GLU A 159 -2.96 3.39 2.58
CA GLU A 159 -3.02 4.84 2.66
C GLU A 159 -2.19 5.47 1.54
N ASP A 160 -0.90 5.11 1.43
CA ASP A 160 0.01 5.73 0.46
C ASP A 160 -0.23 5.25 -0.98
N LEU A 161 -0.60 3.97 -1.15
CA LEU A 161 -0.84 3.39 -2.47
C LEU A 161 -2.31 3.41 -2.86
N SER A 162 -3.16 2.61 -2.22
CA SER A 162 -4.54 2.40 -2.68
C SER A 162 -5.41 3.66 -2.60
N ALA A 163 -5.37 4.39 -1.48
CA ALA A 163 -6.20 5.57 -1.25
C ALA A 163 -5.60 6.86 -1.85
N PHE A 164 -4.30 6.87 -2.09
CA PHE A 164 -3.57 8.04 -2.59
C PHE A 164 -3.02 7.83 -4.00
N PHE A 165 -1.86 7.18 -4.13
CA PHE A 165 -1.12 7.18 -5.40
C PHE A 165 -1.88 6.53 -6.55
N PHE A 166 -2.43 5.33 -6.32
CA PHE A 166 -3.18 4.61 -7.34
C PHE A 166 -4.45 5.35 -7.73
N ASP A 167 -5.12 5.99 -6.79
CA ASP A 167 -6.35 6.72 -7.08
C ASP A 167 -6.09 7.96 -7.95
N ILE A 168 -5.05 8.72 -7.61
CA ILE A 168 -4.60 9.89 -8.38
C ILE A 168 -4.19 9.49 -9.81
N ARG A 169 -3.48 8.36 -9.97
CA ARG A 169 -2.89 7.95 -11.25
C ARG A 169 -3.73 7.00 -12.09
N LYS A 170 -4.90 6.53 -11.62
CA LYS A 170 -5.82 5.69 -12.41
C LYS A 170 -6.15 6.28 -13.77
N ASP A 171 -6.46 7.57 -13.82
CA ASP A 171 -6.79 8.26 -15.07
C ASP A 171 -5.61 8.23 -16.04
N CYS A 172 -4.41 8.56 -15.57
CA CYS A 172 -3.17 8.48 -16.37
C CYS A 172 -2.94 7.07 -16.93
N LEU A 173 -3.04 6.04 -16.09
CA LEU A 173 -2.81 4.65 -16.51
C LEU A 173 -3.78 4.18 -17.60
N TYR A 174 -5.06 4.57 -17.50
CA TYR A 174 -6.13 4.07 -18.36
C TYR A 174 -6.39 4.95 -19.59
N CYS A 175 -6.13 6.25 -19.50
CA CYS A 175 -6.52 7.22 -20.52
C CYS A 175 -5.35 7.75 -21.33
N ASP A 176 -4.13 7.79 -20.79
CA ASP A 176 -2.98 8.32 -21.53
C ASP A 176 -2.41 7.26 -22.51
N ALA A 177 -1.70 7.73 -23.54
CA ALA A 177 -1.11 6.85 -24.54
C ALA A 177 0.01 5.98 -23.93
N PRO A 178 0.29 4.77 -24.45
CA PRO A 178 1.36 3.93 -23.93
C PRO A 178 2.74 4.60 -23.87
N SER A 179 3.04 5.46 -24.85
CA SER A 179 4.30 6.21 -24.95
C SER A 179 4.34 7.49 -24.11
N ASP A 180 3.25 7.85 -23.42
CA ASP A 180 3.19 9.07 -22.62
C ASP A 180 4.23 9.02 -21.48
N PRO A 181 5.08 10.07 -21.31
CA PRO A 181 6.12 10.07 -20.28
C PRO A 181 5.57 9.93 -18.86
N LYS A 182 4.39 10.51 -18.56
CA LYS A 182 3.76 10.42 -17.23
C LYS A 182 3.28 8.99 -16.98
N ARG A 183 2.63 8.38 -17.96
CA ARG A 183 2.19 6.97 -17.87
C ARG A 183 3.37 6.02 -17.69
N ARG A 184 4.44 6.21 -18.46
CA ARG A 184 5.68 5.42 -18.35
C ARG A 184 6.37 5.58 -16.99
N ALA A 185 6.45 6.82 -16.47
CA ALA A 185 6.98 7.09 -15.14
C ALA A 185 6.15 6.38 -14.06
N TYR A 186 4.81 6.48 -14.14
CA TYR A 186 3.92 5.78 -13.22
C TYR A 186 4.15 4.27 -13.23
N ARG A 187 4.17 3.64 -14.41
CA ARG A 187 4.42 2.19 -14.54
C ARG A 187 5.81 1.78 -14.07
N THR A 188 6.83 2.63 -14.25
CA THR A 188 8.18 2.41 -13.69
C THR A 188 8.16 2.36 -12.16
N VAL A 189 7.42 3.28 -11.52
CA VAL A 189 7.24 3.26 -10.06
C VAL A 189 6.44 2.03 -9.63
N LEU A 190 5.39 1.64 -10.35
CA LEU A 190 4.63 0.43 -10.05
C LEU A 190 5.49 -0.84 -10.13
N ASP A 191 6.40 -0.96 -11.11
CA ASP A 191 7.36 -2.06 -11.19
C ASP A 191 8.31 -2.08 -9.99
N THR A 192 8.83 -0.90 -9.61
CA THR A 192 9.68 -0.73 -8.43
C THR A 192 8.94 -1.15 -7.14
N LEU A 193 7.69 -0.69 -6.98
CA LEU A 193 6.82 -1.06 -5.86
C LEU A 193 6.54 -2.56 -5.83
N PHE A 194 6.24 -3.18 -6.98
CA PHE A 194 6.02 -4.62 -7.07
C PHE A 194 7.25 -5.39 -6.58
N GLN A 195 8.43 -5.06 -7.10
CA GLN A 195 9.69 -5.72 -6.73
C GLN A 195 10.00 -5.57 -5.24
N ALA A 196 9.74 -4.40 -4.67
CA ALA A 196 10.00 -4.16 -3.25
C ALA A 196 8.98 -4.88 -2.35
N LEU A 197 7.69 -4.65 -2.57
CA LEU A 197 6.62 -5.15 -1.71
C LEU A 197 6.53 -6.68 -1.69
N VAL A 198 6.70 -7.35 -2.85
CA VAL A 198 6.63 -8.81 -2.91
C VAL A 198 7.75 -9.46 -2.10
N ARG A 199 8.93 -8.83 -2.04
CA ARG A 199 10.08 -9.32 -1.25
C ARG A 199 9.94 -8.97 0.22
N TYR A 200 9.45 -7.77 0.57
CA TYR A 200 9.18 -7.41 1.96
C TYR A 200 8.14 -8.34 2.60
N ILE A 201 7.08 -8.70 1.87
CA ILE A 201 6.01 -9.51 2.44
C ILE A 201 6.27 -11.02 2.34
N ALA A 202 7.24 -11.48 1.55
CA ALA A 202 7.57 -12.89 1.39
C ALA A 202 7.82 -13.66 2.70
N PRO A 203 8.52 -13.12 3.72
CA PRO A 203 8.68 -13.79 5.02
C PRO A 203 7.36 -13.95 5.80
N VAL A 204 6.36 -13.11 5.51
CA VAL A 204 5.05 -13.07 6.19
C VAL A 204 4.04 -13.94 5.45
N LEU A 205 3.73 -13.57 4.19
CA LEU A 205 2.72 -14.19 3.33
C LEU A 205 3.40 -15.11 2.31
N VAL A 206 3.94 -16.23 2.79
CA VAL A 206 4.85 -17.09 2.02
C VAL A 206 4.20 -17.68 0.75
N PHE A 207 2.92 -18.04 0.83
CA PHE A 207 2.22 -18.64 -0.31
C PHE A 207 1.77 -17.58 -1.30
N THR A 208 1.20 -16.49 -0.79
CA THR A 208 0.69 -15.38 -1.60
C THR A 208 1.83 -14.69 -2.36
N SER A 209 2.99 -14.51 -1.74
CA SER A 209 4.13 -13.87 -2.39
C SER A 209 4.67 -14.71 -3.54
N GLU A 210 4.74 -16.04 -3.37
CA GLU A 210 5.13 -16.96 -4.43
C GLU A 210 4.08 -16.96 -5.57
N GLU A 211 2.79 -16.99 -5.24
CA GLU A 211 1.70 -16.91 -6.22
C GLU A 211 1.79 -15.63 -7.05
N VAL A 212 1.95 -14.47 -6.38
CA VAL A 212 2.07 -13.16 -7.04
C VAL A 212 3.32 -13.10 -7.92
N TRP A 213 4.45 -13.60 -7.42
CA TRP A 213 5.71 -13.64 -8.17
C TRP A 213 5.61 -14.51 -9.43
N GLN A 214 5.14 -15.76 -9.29
CA GLN A 214 4.98 -16.69 -10.41
C GLN A 214 3.91 -16.23 -11.41
N THR A 215 2.93 -15.44 -10.97
CA THR A 215 1.94 -14.83 -11.88
C THR A 215 2.60 -13.81 -12.81
N ARG A 216 3.55 -13.01 -12.30
CA ARG A 216 4.27 -12.02 -13.12
C ARG A 216 5.42 -12.64 -13.91
N TYR A 217 6.12 -13.61 -13.30
CA TYR A 217 7.30 -14.25 -13.87
C TYR A 217 7.14 -15.78 -13.93
N PRO A 218 6.25 -16.31 -14.81
CA PRO A 218 6.01 -17.74 -14.89
C PRO A 218 7.28 -18.54 -15.18
N GLY A 219 7.57 -19.55 -14.36
CA GLY A 219 8.73 -20.43 -14.54
C GLY A 219 10.06 -19.85 -14.08
N SER A 220 10.04 -18.67 -13.45
CA SER A 220 11.21 -18.14 -12.73
C SER A 220 11.45 -18.90 -11.42
N ASP A 221 12.65 -18.73 -10.86
CA ASP A 221 12.95 -19.19 -9.51
C ASP A 221 12.07 -18.47 -8.46
N SER A 222 11.95 -19.08 -7.28
CA SER A 222 11.08 -18.62 -6.20
C SER A 222 11.46 -17.23 -5.67
N VAL A 223 10.44 -16.44 -5.29
CA VAL A 223 10.63 -15.15 -4.61
C VAL A 223 11.43 -15.28 -3.31
N HIS A 224 11.34 -16.46 -2.67
CA HIS A 224 12.03 -16.78 -1.42
C HIS A 224 13.55 -16.93 -1.56
N LEU A 225 14.07 -16.92 -2.79
CA LEU A 225 15.51 -16.92 -3.10
C LEU A 225 16.04 -15.51 -3.39
N LEU A 226 15.17 -14.50 -3.41
CA LEU A 226 15.57 -13.12 -3.67
C LEU A 226 16.07 -12.45 -2.39
N GLU A 227 17.02 -11.55 -2.57
CA GLU A 227 17.51 -10.69 -1.49
C GLU A 227 16.59 -9.48 -1.28
N TRP A 228 16.81 -8.83 -0.14
CA TRP A 228 16.15 -7.57 0.19
C TRP A 228 16.26 -6.58 -0.99
N PRO A 229 15.17 -5.92 -1.41
CA PRO A 229 15.16 -5.09 -2.60
C PRO A 229 16.07 -3.86 -2.48
N GLU A 230 16.53 -3.37 -3.63
CA GLU A 230 17.14 -2.05 -3.74
C GLU A 230 16.05 -1.03 -4.07
N VAL A 231 15.98 0.04 -3.28
CA VAL A 231 15.03 1.14 -3.50
C VAL A 231 15.79 2.32 -4.09
N PRO A 232 15.37 2.85 -5.26
CA PRO A 232 16.03 4.00 -5.85
C PRO A 232 15.84 5.24 -4.98
N GLU A 233 16.90 6.02 -4.83
CA GLU A 233 16.85 7.29 -4.10
C GLU A 233 16.04 8.32 -4.90
N ALA A 234 15.13 9.01 -4.21
CA ALA A 234 14.36 10.10 -4.76
C ALA A 234 14.35 11.28 -3.78
N SER A 235 14.76 12.45 -4.26
CA SER A 235 14.76 13.69 -3.48
C SER A 235 13.51 14.51 -3.81
N VAL A 236 12.79 14.89 -2.76
CA VAL A 236 11.60 15.74 -2.80
C VAL A 236 11.56 16.62 -1.56
N ASP A 237 10.87 17.76 -1.65
CA ASP A 237 10.60 18.61 -0.51
C ASP A 237 9.48 18.00 0.35
N MET A 238 9.88 17.27 1.40
CA MET A 238 8.92 16.57 2.27
C MET A 238 8.03 17.52 3.07
N GLU A 239 8.51 18.72 3.42
CA GLU A 239 7.70 19.70 4.15
C GLU A 239 6.60 20.25 3.23
N ARG A 240 6.94 20.55 1.97
CA ARG A 240 5.95 20.94 0.96
C ARG A 240 4.92 19.84 0.71
N TRP A 241 5.35 18.58 0.62
CA TRP A 241 4.43 17.45 0.44
C TRP A 241 3.51 17.22 1.64
N GLN A 242 4.00 17.41 2.87
CA GLN A 242 3.14 17.39 4.06
C GLN A 242 2.07 18.49 3.99
N ALA A 243 2.42 19.70 3.54
CA ALA A 243 1.45 20.77 3.33
C ALA A 243 0.42 20.43 2.24
N LEU A 244 0.86 19.82 1.12
CA LEU A 244 -0.02 19.37 0.03
C LEU A 244 -0.99 18.28 0.48
N ILE A 245 -0.53 17.30 1.27
CA ILE A 245 -1.37 16.23 1.82
C ILE A 245 -2.37 16.80 2.82
N GLY A 246 -1.92 17.67 3.74
CA GLY A 246 -2.84 18.33 4.67
C GLY A 246 -3.90 19.19 3.97
N LEU A 247 -3.56 19.82 2.84
CA LEU A 247 -4.54 20.52 2.01
C LEU A 247 -5.50 19.54 1.31
N ARG A 248 -4.99 18.42 0.78
CA ARG A 248 -5.81 17.37 0.17
C ARG A 248 -6.85 16.83 1.15
N GLU A 249 -6.45 16.54 2.38
CA GLU A 249 -7.36 16.05 3.43
C GLU A 249 -8.51 17.03 3.68
N LYS A 250 -8.20 18.33 3.82
CA LYS A 250 -9.23 19.38 3.97
C LYS A 250 -10.19 19.45 2.78
N VAL A 251 -9.68 19.31 1.56
CA VAL A 251 -10.51 19.30 0.34
C VAL A 251 -11.45 18.09 0.34
N LEU A 252 -10.93 16.90 0.62
CA LEU A 252 -11.76 15.68 0.69
C LEU A 252 -12.81 15.76 1.80
N GLU A 253 -12.45 16.29 2.97
CA GLU A 253 -13.37 16.52 4.08
C GLU A 253 -14.50 17.50 3.67
N THR A 254 -14.18 18.53 2.89
CA THR A 254 -15.16 19.51 2.40
C THR A 254 -16.08 18.91 1.31
N ILE A 255 -15.57 17.99 0.48
CA ILE A 255 -16.34 17.29 -0.56
C ILE A 255 -17.34 16.29 0.05
N GLU A 256 -16.99 15.61 1.13
CA GLU A 256 -17.74 14.45 1.63
C GLU A 256 -19.20 14.76 2.06
N PRO A 257 -19.51 15.88 2.74
CA PRO A 257 -20.90 16.30 2.99
C PRO A 257 -21.69 16.48 1.71
N LEU A 258 -21.11 17.11 0.68
CA LEU A 258 -21.77 17.34 -0.61
C LEU A 258 -22.06 16.02 -1.34
N ARG A 259 -21.21 15.01 -1.19
CA ARG A 259 -21.48 13.65 -1.70
C ARG A 259 -22.61 12.96 -0.94
N ARG A 260 -22.62 13.07 0.39
CA ARG A 260 -23.67 12.52 1.25
C ARG A 260 -25.04 13.13 0.93
N GLU A 261 -25.07 14.42 0.64
CA GLU A 261 -26.26 15.18 0.24
C GLU A 261 -26.63 15.00 -1.24
N LYS A 262 -25.85 14.20 -2.00
CA LYS A 262 -26.04 13.95 -3.44
C LYS A 262 -25.94 15.20 -4.32
N VAL A 263 -25.28 16.25 -3.81
CA VAL A 263 -24.92 17.44 -4.59
C VAL A 263 -23.83 17.08 -5.60
N LEU A 264 -22.86 16.25 -5.18
CA LEU A 264 -21.79 15.71 -6.02
C LEU A 264 -21.91 14.18 -6.12
N GLY A 265 -21.78 13.63 -7.33
CA GLY A 265 -21.68 12.18 -7.56
C GLY A 265 -20.26 11.64 -7.33
N SER A 266 -19.25 12.44 -7.65
CA SER A 266 -17.82 12.10 -7.52
C SER A 266 -16.97 13.35 -7.25
N GLY A 267 -15.72 13.15 -6.83
CA GLY A 267 -14.75 14.25 -6.67
C GLY A 267 -14.52 15.01 -7.98
N LEU A 268 -14.58 14.34 -9.13
CA LEU A 268 -14.41 14.94 -10.46
C LEU A 268 -15.51 15.95 -10.84
N GLU A 269 -16.60 16.03 -10.07
CA GLU A 269 -17.64 17.06 -10.23
C GLU A 269 -17.37 18.32 -9.39
N ALA A 270 -16.32 18.32 -8.57
CA ALA A 270 -16.00 19.41 -7.65
C ALA A 270 -15.13 20.48 -8.32
N GLU A 271 -15.55 21.74 -8.24
CA GLU A 271 -14.69 22.91 -8.39
C GLU A 271 -14.26 23.37 -7.00
N VAL A 272 -12.95 23.42 -6.77
CA VAL A 272 -12.37 23.70 -5.46
C VAL A 272 -11.70 25.07 -5.49
N ALA A 273 -11.99 25.90 -4.50
CA ALA A 273 -11.18 27.07 -4.21
C ALA A 273 -10.29 26.78 -3.00
N VAL A 274 -8.98 26.99 -3.15
CA VAL A 274 -7.97 26.82 -2.10
C VAL A 274 -7.35 28.17 -1.72
N PRO A 275 -6.69 28.27 -0.55
CA PRO A 275 -5.98 29.47 -0.14
C PRO A 275 -4.96 29.95 -1.19
N ALA A 276 -4.78 31.27 -1.28
CA ALA A 276 -3.86 31.87 -2.25
C ALA A 276 -2.41 31.38 -2.11
N ASP A 277 -2.00 31.07 -0.88
CA ASP A 277 -0.66 30.59 -0.50
C ASP A 277 -0.52 29.06 -0.55
N ALA A 278 -1.53 28.33 -1.04
CA ALA A 278 -1.45 26.89 -1.23
C ALA A 278 -0.17 26.48 -2.00
N PRO A 279 0.52 25.39 -1.63
CA PRO A 279 1.74 25.00 -2.33
C PRO A 279 1.49 24.77 -3.83
N ASP A 280 2.48 25.10 -4.67
CA ASP A 280 2.36 24.91 -6.11
C ASP A 280 2.50 23.44 -6.52
N ALA A 281 1.52 22.95 -7.29
CA ALA A 281 1.40 21.58 -7.80
C ALA A 281 0.23 21.50 -8.80
N ASP A 282 0.09 20.36 -9.48
CA ASP A 282 -1.14 20.00 -10.21
C ASP A 282 -2.21 19.59 -9.19
N LEU A 283 -2.93 20.59 -8.66
CA LEU A 283 -3.89 20.40 -7.58
C LEU A 283 -5.17 19.70 -8.06
N GLU A 284 -5.60 19.90 -9.30
CA GLU A 284 -6.73 19.18 -9.89
C GLU A 284 -6.48 17.67 -9.90
N GLU A 285 -5.29 17.25 -10.34
CA GLU A 285 -4.91 15.85 -10.37
C GLU A 285 -4.72 15.29 -8.96
N LEU A 286 -4.04 16.03 -8.08
CA LEU A 286 -3.80 15.62 -6.69
C LEU A 286 -5.10 15.45 -5.90
N PHE A 287 -6.09 16.32 -6.12
CA PHE A 287 -7.37 16.26 -5.41
C PHE A 287 -8.40 15.35 -6.08
N ILE A 288 -8.18 15.00 -7.36
CA ILE A 288 -9.12 14.25 -8.20
C ILE A 288 -10.42 15.05 -8.36
N THR A 289 -10.28 16.31 -8.82
CA THR A 289 -11.37 17.28 -8.97
C THR A 289 -11.42 17.87 -10.38
N ALA A 290 -12.48 18.64 -10.68
CA ALA A 290 -12.66 19.26 -12.00
C ALA A 290 -11.63 20.38 -12.22
N THR A 291 -11.69 21.39 -11.36
CA THR A 291 -10.88 22.61 -11.45
C THR A 291 -10.47 23.04 -10.04
N VAL A 292 -9.26 23.56 -9.89
CA VAL A 292 -8.80 24.18 -8.65
C VAL A 292 -8.46 25.65 -8.91
N THR A 293 -9.00 26.54 -8.09
CA THR A 293 -8.71 27.98 -8.16
C THR A 293 -8.11 28.46 -6.84
N ARG A 294 -7.28 29.49 -6.91
CA ARG A 294 -6.71 30.16 -5.74
C ARG A 294 -7.57 31.37 -5.39
N ALA A 295 -8.10 31.43 -4.17
CA ALA A 295 -8.98 32.51 -3.71
C ALA A 295 -8.35 33.34 -2.60
N GLN A 296 -8.88 34.55 -2.38
CA GLN A 296 -8.51 35.36 -1.21
C GLN A 296 -9.27 34.84 0.02
N GLY A 297 -8.53 34.24 0.97
CA GLY A 297 -9.06 33.65 2.21
C GLY A 297 -8.28 32.39 2.59
N ASP A 298 -8.47 31.93 3.82
CA ASP A 298 -7.78 30.75 4.37
C ASP A 298 -8.60 29.45 4.23
N ASP A 299 -9.86 29.56 3.79
CA ASP A 299 -10.82 28.46 3.76
C ASP A 299 -10.89 27.76 2.40
N VAL A 300 -11.04 26.43 2.45
CA VAL A 300 -11.38 25.61 1.29
C VAL A 300 -12.88 25.70 1.03
N SER A 301 -13.27 25.94 -0.22
CA SER A 301 -14.68 25.86 -0.62
C SER A 301 -14.86 25.00 -1.86
N VAL A 302 -16.03 24.36 -1.96
CA VAL A 302 -16.34 23.41 -3.02
C VAL A 302 -17.69 23.72 -3.61
N THR A 303 -17.75 23.75 -4.94
CA THR A 303 -19.01 23.87 -5.70
C THR A 303 -19.07 22.80 -6.78
N ARG A 304 -20.26 22.59 -7.36
CA ARG A 304 -20.43 21.65 -8.48
C ARG A 304 -20.02 22.33 -9.78
N THR A 305 -19.21 21.64 -10.58
CA THR A 305 -18.81 22.13 -11.88
C THR A 305 -19.98 22.22 -12.87
N SER A 306 -19.87 23.20 -13.78
CA SER A 306 -20.74 23.32 -14.94
C SER A 306 -20.17 22.66 -16.21
N HIS A 307 -18.94 22.16 -16.15
CA HIS A 307 -18.29 21.49 -17.27
C HIS A 307 -18.90 20.13 -17.57
N HIS A 308 -18.92 19.77 -18.85
CA HIS A 308 -19.43 18.48 -19.31
C HIS A 308 -18.45 17.33 -19.02
N LYS A 309 -19.01 16.15 -18.80
CA LYS A 309 -18.24 14.94 -18.47
C LYS A 309 -17.67 14.29 -19.73
N CYS A 310 -16.35 14.12 -19.77
CA CYS A 310 -15.71 13.35 -20.84
C CYS A 310 -16.14 11.87 -20.80
N GLY A 311 -16.55 11.31 -21.95
CA GLY A 311 -17.02 9.92 -22.07
C GLY A 311 -15.98 8.84 -21.77
N ARG A 312 -14.68 9.18 -21.86
CA ARG A 312 -13.56 8.25 -21.63
C ARG A 312 -12.89 8.42 -20.28
N CYS A 313 -12.32 9.60 -20.00
CA CYS A 313 -11.59 9.85 -18.75
C CYS A 313 -12.47 10.28 -17.57
N TRP A 314 -13.75 10.58 -17.83
CA TRP A 314 -14.72 11.03 -16.83
C TRP A 314 -14.39 12.36 -16.14
N ARG A 315 -13.30 13.04 -16.52
CA ARG A 315 -13.01 14.41 -16.09
C ARG A 315 -14.06 15.36 -16.67
N HIS A 316 -14.43 16.34 -15.87
CA HIS A 316 -15.27 17.46 -16.29
C HIS A 316 -14.37 18.60 -16.75
N LEU A 317 -14.39 18.91 -18.05
CA LEU A 317 -13.43 19.86 -18.65
C LEU A 317 -14.14 20.89 -19.55
N PRO A 318 -13.62 22.11 -19.67
CA PRO A 318 -14.22 23.17 -20.50
C PRO A 318 -14.28 22.84 -22.00
N ASP A 319 -13.40 21.95 -22.48
CA ASP A 319 -13.27 21.57 -23.89
C ASP A 319 -14.21 20.42 -24.30
N VAL A 320 -14.95 19.84 -23.34
CA VAL A 320 -15.96 18.82 -23.63
C VAL A 320 -17.26 19.49 -24.05
N ALA A 321 -17.69 19.25 -25.30
CA ALA A 321 -18.84 19.92 -25.89
C ALA A 321 -20.19 19.53 -25.25
N GLU A 322 -20.37 18.26 -24.88
CA GLU A 322 -21.56 17.72 -24.22
C GLU A 322 -21.22 16.46 -23.42
N ASP A 323 -22.08 16.06 -22.48
CA ASP A 323 -21.84 14.87 -21.66
C ASP A 323 -21.68 13.61 -22.53
N GLY A 324 -20.55 12.92 -22.37
CA GLY A 324 -20.20 11.74 -23.15
C GLY A 324 -19.30 12.03 -24.35
N ALA A 325 -19.15 13.29 -24.78
CA ALA A 325 -18.13 13.66 -25.77
C ALA A 325 -16.72 13.45 -25.20
N LEU A 326 -15.72 13.34 -26.07
CA LEU A 326 -14.33 13.21 -25.65
C LEU A 326 -13.71 14.60 -25.42
N CYS A 327 -12.86 14.72 -24.40
CA CYS A 327 -11.98 15.89 -24.28
C CYS A 327 -10.80 15.78 -25.27
N GLY A 328 -10.12 16.89 -25.56
CA GLY A 328 -9.07 16.94 -26.58
C GLY A 328 -7.91 15.95 -26.33
N ARG A 329 -7.56 15.70 -25.06
CA ARG A 329 -6.60 14.66 -24.68
C ARG A 329 -7.08 13.27 -25.13
N CYS A 330 -8.32 12.93 -24.78
CA CYS A 330 -8.88 11.61 -25.11
C CYS A 330 -9.08 11.44 -26.61
N GLU A 331 -9.50 12.48 -27.34
CA GLU A 331 -9.57 12.46 -28.80
C GLU A 331 -8.19 12.17 -29.43
N THR A 332 -7.15 12.86 -28.95
CA THR A 332 -5.77 12.67 -29.45
C THR A 332 -5.28 11.24 -29.21
N VAL A 333 -5.52 10.68 -28.01
CA VAL A 333 -5.09 9.32 -27.68
C VAL A 333 -5.84 8.28 -28.51
N VAL A 334 -7.17 8.40 -28.63
CA VAL A 334 -7.96 7.46 -29.44
C VAL A 334 -7.56 7.56 -30.91
N GLY A 335 -7.41 8.78 -31.43
CA GLY A 335 -7.01 9.02 -32.82
C GLY A 335 -5.63 8.46 -33.16
N SER A 336 -4.68 8.48 -32.21
CA SER A 336 -3.34 7.89 -32.43
C SER A 336 -3.32 6.35 -32.37
N MET A 337 -4.32 5.73 -31.75
CA MET A 337 -4.47 4.26 -31.72
C MET A 337 -5.15 3.69 -32.97
N GLU A 338 -5.99 4.49 -33.65
CA GLU A 338 -6.70 4.09 -34.87
C GLU A 338 -5.86 4.27 -36.15
N ALA A 339 -4.77 5.03 -36.08
CA ALA A 339 -3.85 5.19 -37.20
C ALA A 339 -3.08 3.87 -37.44
N PRO A 340 -3.13 3.29 -38.66
CA PRO A 340 -2.32 2.10 -38.96
C PRO A 340 -0.83 2.44 -38.87
N ALA A 341 -0.09 1.54 -38.22
CA ALA A 341 1.36 1.64 -37.96
C ALA A 341 2.20 1.73 -39.25
#